data_AF-A0A397WMJ4-F1
#
_entry.id   AF-A0A397WMJ4-F1
#
_cell.length_a   1.000
_cell.length_b   1.000
_cell.length_c   1.000
_cell.angle_alpha   90.00
_cell.angle_beta   90.00
_cell.angle_gamma   90.00
#
_symmetry.space_group_name_H-M   'P 1'
#
loop_
_entity.id
_entity.type
_entity.pdbx_description
1 polymer ?
#
loop_
_entity_poly.entity_id
_entity_poly.type
_entity_poly.pdbx_seq_one_letter_code
_entity_poly.pdbx_strand_id
1 'polypeptide(L)'
;MEVVFIPTRYKVSELKNFNELIEKIPKEVGMVCLAQYIDFFTKIKNKLEEIGFKVYTKPPYYVLGCNVEPSNLPVDTILLIGNGKFHALEIVRKYDKKVIVYDPISGLIDKYEEYNKRIIFYLLEELKSSYNVGIILSIKPGQYYYNRLKNLLEKLRDKNIYLFIGDKIDLDNLRNYPYIDFWIINACPRIMDDILENRIKALTADIILGG
;
A
#
# COMPACT_ATOMS: atom_id res chain seq x y z
N MET A 1 -20.23 -12.61 19.57
CA MET A 1 -18.97 -13.32 19.85
C MET A 1 -17.94 -12.25 20.18
N GLU A 2 -17.33 -12.33 21.35
CA GLU A 2 -16.26 -11.40 21.76
C GLU A 2 -14.97 -11.76 21.03
N VAL A 3 -14.24 -10.76 20.55
CA VAL A 3 -12.99 -10.96 19.78
C VAL A 3 -11.87 -10.24 20.52
N VAL A 4 -10.84 -10.99 20.90
CA VAL A 4 -9.62 -10.47 21.54
C VAL A 4 -8.50 -10.46 20.51
N PHE A 5 -7.92 -9.28 20.26
CA PHE A 5 -6.78 -9.13 19.35
C PHE A 5 -5.46 -9.18 20.13
N ILE A 6 -4.60 -10.15 19.81
CA ILE A 6 -3.26 -10.28 20.41
C ILE A 6 -2.22 -9.86 19.36
N PRO A 7 -1.63 -8.65 19.45
CA PRO A 7 -0.65 -8.20 18.48
C PRO A 7 0.65 -9.01 18.60
N THR A 8 1.17 -9.50 17.47
CA THR A 8 2.47 -10.15 17.42
C THR A 8 3.57 -9.11 17.21
N ARG A 9 4.68 -9.25 17.93
CA ARG A 9 5.82 -8.32 17.89
C ARG A 9 7.11 -9.09 17.72
N TYR A 10 8.01 -8.57 16.89
CA TYR A 10 9.35 -9.10 16.78
C TYR A 10 10.19 -8.70 18.00
N LYS A 11 11.02 -9.62 18.49
CA LYS A 11 11.98 -9.37 19.56
C LYS A 11 13.37 -9.75 19.07
N VAL A 12 14.28 -8.79 19.02
CA VAL A 12 15.72 -9.04 18.88
C VAL A 12 16.50 -8.09 19.77
N SER A 13 17.63 -8.58 20.29
CA SER A 13 18.51 -7.83 21.20
C SER A 13 19.21 -6.67 20.48
N GLU A 14 19.62 -6.89 19.24
CA GLU A 14 20.50 -6.00 18.48
C GLU A 14 19.90 -5.56 17.14
N LEU A 15 20.30 -4.37 16.69
CA LEU A 15 19.92 -3.82 15.39
C LEU A 15 21.03 -4.14 14.40
N LYS A 16 20.77 -4.96 13.38
CA LYS A 16 21.77 -5.27 12.35
C LYS A 16 21.94 -4.09 11.39
N ASN A 17 23.17 -3.80 10.97
CA ASN A 17 23.48 -2.78 9.96
C ASN A 17 23.00 -1.36 10.28
N PHE A 18 22.89 -1.00 11.57
CA PHE A 18 22.45 0.35 11.96
C PHE A 18 23.42 1.46 11.51
N ASN A 19 24.72 1.20 11.52
CA ASN A 19 25.71 2.18 11.02
C ASN A 19 25.60 2.39 9.51
N GLU A 20 25.37 1.32 8.75
CA GLU A 20 25.13 1.41 7.30
C GLU A 20 23.84 2.18 6.99
N LEU A 21 22.79 2.00 7.81
CA LEU A 21 21.57 2.80 7.69
C LEU A 21 21.86 4.29 7.83
N ILE A 22 22.64 4.68 8.84
CA ILE A 22 22.97 6.09 9.14
C ILE A 22 23.64 6.76 7.93
N GLU A 23 24.49 6.05 7.21
CA GLU A 23 25.16 6.56 6.01
C GLU A 23 24.21 6.74 4.81
N LYS A 24 23.08 6.01 4.80
CA LYS A 24 22.12 5.98 3.69
C LYS A 24 20.92 6.90 3.85
N ILE A 25 20.64 7.41 5.05
CA ILE A 25 19.49 8.28 5.32
C ILE A 25 19.90 9.77 5.46
N PRO A 26 19.03 10.72 5.06
CA PRO A 26 19.29 12.15 5.31
C PRO A 26 19.14 12.52 6.78
N LYS A 27 19.73 13.66 7.18
CA LYS A 27 19.67 14.18 8.56
C LYS A 27 18.25 14.53 9.03
N GLU A 28 17.37 14.91 8.10
CA GLU A 28 15.94 15.09 8.35
C GLU A 28 15.16 13.97 7.64
N VAL A 29 14.43 13.16 8.41
CA VAL A 29 13.74 11.98 7.86
C VAL A 29 12.39 11.78 8.54
N GLY A 30 11.39 11.36 7.77
CA GLY A 30 10.11 10.89 8.32
C GLY A 30 10.21 9.42 8.64
N MET A 31 9.60 8.95 9.73
CA MET A 31 9.71 7.55 10.11
C MET A 31 8.34 6.93 10.37
N VAL A 32 8.16 5.72 9.85
CA VAL A 32 7.00 4.83 10.07
C VAL A 32 7.49 3.40 10.22
N CYS A 33 6.63 2.49 10.68
CA CYS A 33 6.97 1.06 10.76
C CYS A 33 5.84 0.14 10.25
N LEU A 34 6.12 -1.15 10.16
CA LEU A 34 5.08 -2.17 10.15
C LEU A 34 4.64 -2.46 11.59
N ALA A 35 3.39 -2.90 11.78
CA ALA A 35 2.82 -3.10 13.12
C ALA A 35 3.67 -4.03 14.01
N GLN A 36 4.26 -5.08 13.43
CA GLN A 36 5.11 -6.04 14.15
C GLN A 36 6.46 -5.45 14.60
N TYR A 37 6.86 -4.31 14.04
CA TYR A 37 8.13 -3.64 14.28
C TYR A 37 8.01 -2.42 15.22
N ILE A 38 6.84 -2.21 15.83
CA ILE A 38 6.57 -1.01 16.65
C ILE A 38 7.55 -0.82 17.81
N ASP A 39 8.07 -1.91 18.39
CA ASP A 39 9.07 -1.83 19.46
C ASP A 39 10.44 -1.36 18.94
N PHE A 40 10.78 -1.68 17.68
CA PHE A 40 12.00 -1.18 17.02
C PHE A 40 11.89 0.29 16.66
N PHE A 41 10.70 0.74 16.28
CA PHE A 41 10.45 2.15 15.93
C PHE A 41 10.94 3.09 17.03
N THR A 42 10.52 2.88 18.27
CA THR A 42 10.92 3.72 19.41
C THR A 42 12.43 3.66 19.64
N LYS A 43 13.03 2.46 19.59
CA LYS A 43 14.48 2.27 19.80
C LYS A 43 15.31 2.98 18.74
N ILE A 44 14.91 2.86 17.48
CA ILE A 44 15.60 3.47 16.33
C ILE A 44 15.42 4.99 16.36
N LYS A 45 14.22 5.49 16.66
CA LYS A 45 13.94 6.92 16.83
C LYS A 45 14.94 7.57 17.80
N ASN A 46 15.01 7.03 19.01
CA ASN A 46 15.84 7.58 20.07
C ASN A 46 17.31 7.57 19.68
N LYS A 47 17.82 6.47 19.12
CA LYS A 47 19.21 6.38 18.65
C LYS A 47 19.55 7.39 17.56
N LEU A 48 18.62 7.61 16.61
CA LEU A 48 18.81 8.60 15.55
C LEU A 48 18.82 10.03 16.11
N GLU A 49 17.92 10.35 17.04
CA GLU A 49 17.87 11.67 17.70
C GLU A 49 19.13 11.92 18.56
N GLU A 50 19.63 10.92 19.28
CA GLU A 50 20.87 11.00 20.08
C GLU A 50 22.10 11.36 19.24
N ILE A 51 22.17 10.90 18.00
CA ILE A 51 23.27 11.19 17.05
C ILE A 51 22.95 12.39 16.12
N GLY A 52 21.93 13.17 16.46
CA GLY A 52 21.62 14.47 15.84
C GLY A 52 20.78 14.42 14.56
N PHE A 53 19.99 13.37 14.33
CA PHE A 53 18.97 13.37 13.26
C PHE A 53 17.67 14.01 13.76
N LYS A 54 16.96 14.68 12.85
CA LYS A 54 15.61 15.18 13.08
C LYS A 54 14.60 14.19 12.52
N VAL A 55 13.88 13.50 13.41
CA VAL A 55 12.95 12.44 13.03
C VAL A 55 11.50 12.94 13.13
N TYR A 56 10.82 13.02 12.00
CA TYR A 56 9.40 13.40 11.93
C TYR A 56 8.54 12.14 12.02
N THR A 57 7.48 12.18 12.82
CA THR A 57 6.55 11.05 12.99
C THR A 57 5.14 11.56 13.23
N LYS A 58 4.14 10.71 12.97
CA LYS A 58 2.73 10.99 13.24
C LYS A 58 2.04 9.70 13.73
N PRO A 59 1.28 9.73 14.84
CA PRO A 59 0.45 8.60 15.23
C PRO A 59 -0.71 8.35 14.25
N PRO A 60 -1.08 7.08 13.97
CA PRO A 60 -0.41 5.86 14.42
C PRO A 60 0.94 5.67 13.72
N TYR A 61 2.00 5.24 14.43
CA TYR A 61 3.35 5.15 13.85
C TYR A 61 3.53 4.04 12.81
N TYR A 62 2.54 3.14 12.68
CA TYR A 62 2.60 2.03 11.75
C TYR A 62 1.71 2.28 10.52
N VAL A 63 2.16 1.77 9.38
CA VAL A 63 1.39 1.74 8.14
C VAL A 63 0.80 0.36 7.90
N LEU A 64 -0.27 0.33 7.13
CA LEU A 64 -0.88 -0.88 6.57
C LEU A 64 -0.81 -0.81 5.06
N GLY A 65 -0.95 -1.96 4.41
CA GLY A 65 -0.91 -1.97 2.95
C GLY A 65 -2.05 -1.18 2.28
N CYS A 66 -3.16 -0.98 2.98
CA CYS A 66 -4.27 -0.15 2.51
C CYS A 66 -4.28 1.27 3.11
N ASN A 67 -3.35 1.58 4.04
CA ASN A 67 -3.31 2.88 4.69
C ASN A 67 -1.88 3.26 5.06
N VAL A 68 -1.34 4.20 4.30
CA VAL A 68 0.00 4.77 4.50
C VAL A 68 -0.03 6.21 5.01
N GLU A 69 -1.18 6.74 5.44
CA GLU A 69 -1.35 8.12 5.93
C GLU A 69 -0.30 8.59 6.95
N PRO A 70 0.14 7.77 7.92
CA PRO A 70 1.20 8.18 8.86
C PRO A 70 2.53 8.61 8.23
N SER A 71 2.79 8.20 6.99
CA SER A 71 3.99 8.60 6.23
C SER A 71 3.86 9.98 5.55
N ASN A 72 2.67 10.60 5.58
CA ASN A 72 2.42 11.92 5.03
C ASN A 72 2.95 13.03 5.94
N LEU A 73 4.28 13.10 6.00
CA LEU A 73 5.06 14.00 6.84
C LEU A 73 5.68 15.15 6.02
N PRO A 74 6.09 16.28 6.61
CA PRO A 74 6.69 17.38 5.86
C PRO A 74 8.18 17.14 5.55
N VAL A 75 8.50 16.05 4.84
CA VAL A 75 9.85 15.58 4.50
C VAL A 75 9.86 14.77 3.21
N ASP A 76 10.98 14.83 2.49
CA ASP A 76 11.17 14.18 1.19
C ASP A 76 11.46 12.67 1.30
N THR A 77 12.05 12.24 2.41
CA THR A 77 12.46 10.84 2.63
C THR A 77 11.75 10.23 3.82
N ILE A 78 11.21 9.03 3.62
CA ILE A 78 10.59 8.20 4.65
C ILE A 78 11.47 6.99 4.93
N LEU A 79 11.84 6.80 6.19
CA LEU A 79 12.39 5.57 6.72
C LEU A 79 11.24 4.66 7.18
N LEU A 80 11.04 3.56 6.46
CA LEU A 80 10.08 2.51 6.83
C LEU A 80 10.80 1.38 7.57
N ILE A 81 10.50 1.20 8.85
CA ILE A 81 11.03 0.11 9.66
C ILE A 81 10.18 -1.16 9.43
N GLY A 82 10.79 -2.16 8.83
CA GLY A 82 10.14 -3.42 8.50
C GLY A 82 10.71 -4.01 7.23
N ASN A 83 9.91 -4.82 6.54
CA ASN A 83 10.34 -5.55 5.37
C ASN A 83 9.33 -5.47 4.21
N GLY A 84 9.83 -5.79 3.02
CA GLY A 84 9.03 -5.88 1.80
C GLY A 84 8.78 -4.53 1.12
N LYS A 85 8.65 -4.59 -0.20
CA LYS A 85 8.48 -3.42 -1.07
C LYS A 85 7.11 -2.77 -1.03
N PHE A 86 6.07 -3.52 -0.62
CA PHE A 86 4.69 -3.12 -0.85
C PHE A 86 4.32 -1.76 -0.24
N HIS A 87 4.54 -1.63 1.08
CA HIS A 87 4.22 -0.41 1.80
C HIS A 87 5.07 0.77 1.30
N ALA A 88 6.32 0.53 0.92
CA ALA A 88 7.19 1.54 0.36
C ALA A 88 6.66 2.06 -0.98
N LEU A 89 6.31 1.17 -1.91
CA LEU A 89 5.75 1.54 -3.21
C LEU A 89 4.44 2.32 -3.08
N GLU A 90 3.60 1.98 -2.10
CA GLU A 90 2.37 2.71 -1.84
C GLU A 90 2.63 4.13 -1.30
N ILE A 91 3.64 4.31 -0.43
CA ILE A 91 4.09 5.63 0.02
C ILE A 91 4.62 6.46 -1.15
N VAL A 92 5.48 5.87 -2.00
CA VAL A 92 6.01 6.50 -3.22
C VAL A 92 4.86 6.93 -4.12
N ARG A 93 3.90 6.03 -4.38
CA ARG A 93 2.76 6.29 -5.27
C ARG A 93 1.90 7.45 -4.76
N LYS A 94 1.59 7.47 -3.46
CA LYS A 94 0.59 8.37 -2.89
C LYS A 94 1.15 9.75 -2.52
N TYR A 95 2.39 9.81 -2.05
CA TYR A 95 2.99 11.05 -1.54
C TYR A 95 4.22 11.51 -2.32
N ASP A 96 4.61 10.78 -3.37
CA ASP A 96 5.77 11.10 -4.22
C ASP A 96 7.08 11.26 -3.42
N LYS A 97 7.25 10.38 -2.42
CA LYS A 97 8.39 10.41 -1.50
C LYS A 97 9.40 9.33 -1.80
N LYS A 98 10.66 9.60 -1.46
CA LYS A 98 11.70 8.59 -1.40
C LYS A 98 11.50 7.72 -0.17
N VAL A 99 11.56 6.41 -0.32
CA VAL A 99 11.39 5.48 0.80
C VAL A 99 12.61 4.61 0.95
N ILE A 100 13.18 4.62 2.15
CA ILE A 100 14.23 3.69 2.56
C ILE A 100 13.57 2.67 3.49
N VAL A 101 13.58 1.41 3.11
CA VAL A 101 13.09 0.30 3.95
C VAL A 101 14.27 -0.26 4.70
N TYR A 102 14.13 -0.39 6.01
CA TYR A 102 15.13 -0.99 6.88
C TYR A 102 14.52 -2.10 7.72
N ASP A 103 15.03 -3.31 7.52
CA ASP A 103 14.70 -4.46 8.36
C ASP A 103 15.79 -4.65 9.42
N PRO A 104 15.53 -4.27 10.70
CA PRO A 104 16.51 -4.41 11.77
C PRO A 104 16.87 -5.87 12.12
N ILE A 105 16.09 -6.85 11.65
CA ILE A 105 16.27 -8.27 11.94
C ILE A 105 17.23 -8.92 10.94
N SER A 106 17.02 -8.66 9.64
CA SER A 106 17.90 -9.17 8.58
C SER A 106 19.10 -8.26 8.30
N GLY A 107 18.97 -6.96 8.56
CA GLY A 107 19.95 -5.93 8.19
C GLY A 107 19.78 -5.41 6.77
N LEU A 108 18.74 -5.85 6.04
CA LEU A 108 18.47 -5.39 4.68
C LEU A 108 18.05 -3.92 4.67
N ILE A 109 18.60 -3.18 3.71
CA ILE A 109 18.29 -1.76 3.46
C ILE A 109 18.02 -1.59 1.97
N ASP A 110 16.76 -1.33 1.62
CA ASP A 110 16.30 -1.14 0.25
C ASP A 110 15.82 0.30 0.03
N LYS A 111 15.88 0.77 -1.22
CA LYS A 111 15.43 2.11 -1.61
C LYS A 111 14.38 2.03 -2.71
N TYR A 112 13.30 2.79 -2.55
CA TYR A 112 12.21 2.90 -3.51
C TYR A 112 11.92 4.37 -3.77
N GLU A 113 12.06 4.81 -5.02
CA GLU A 113 11.83 6.20 -5.43
C GLU A 113 10.82 6.32 -6.58
N GLU A 114 10.57 5.23 -7.29
CA GLU A 114 9.71 5.23 -8.45
C GLU A 114 8.57 4.22 -8.29
N TYR A 115 7.38 4.67 -8.65
CA TYR A 115 6.23 3.82 -8.89
C TYR A 115 5.92 3.88 -10.39
N ASN A 116 5.61 2.74 -11.02
CA ASN A 116 5.33 2.72 -12.45
C ASN A 116 3.97 3.38 -12.74
N LYS A 117 3.95 4.72 -12.83
CA LYS A 117 2.76 5.50 -13.15
C LYS A 117 2.30 5.26 -14.60
N ARG A 118 3.20 4.81 -15.49
CA ARG A 118 2.90 4.56 -16.91
C ARG A 118 1.94 3.40 -17.10
N ILE A 119 2.14 2.27 -16.39
CA ILE A 119 1.23 1.13 -16.50
C ILE A 119 -0.15 1.45 -15.92
N ILE A 120 -0.21 2.21 -14.83
CA ILE A 120 -1.49 2.67 -14.28
C ILE A 120 -2.20 3.60 -15.26
N PHE A 121 -1.48 4.56 -15.86
CA PHE A 121 -2.04 5.43 -16.88
C PHE A 121 -2.60 4.65 -18.06
N TYR A 122 -1.84 3.67 -18.57
CA TYR A 122 -2.30 2.77 -19.62
C TYR A 122 -3.59 2.03 -19.24
N LEU A 123 -3.65 1.45 -18.03
CA LEU A 123 -4.86 0.76 -17.55
C LEU A 123 -6.06 1.70 -17.37
N LEU A 124 -5.84 2.96 -17.00
CA LEU A 124 -6.90 3.97 -16.93
C LEU A 124 -7.44 4.31 -18.33
N GLU A 125 -6.58 4.40 -19.35
CA GLU A 125 -7.02 4.59 -20.74
C GLU A 125 -7.77 3.36 -21.28
N GLU A 126 -7.32 2.14 -20.96
CA GLU A 126 -8.04 0.91 -21.29
C GLU A 126 -9.45 0.91 -20.67
N LEU A 127 -9.59 1.29 -19.39
CA LEU A 127 -10.89 1.44 -18.74
C LEU A 127 -11.78 2.46 -19.46
N LYS A 128 -11.23 3.60 -19.91
CA LYS A 128 -12.02 4.60 -20.67
C LYS A 128 -12.54 4.02 -21.98
N SER A 129 -11.74 3.21 -22.67
CA SER A 129 -12.11 2.60 -23.96
C SER A 129 -13.05 1.39 -23.83
N SER A 130 -13.16 0.80 -22.64
CA SER A 130 -14.05 -0.34 -22.38
C SER A 130 -15.53 0.03 -22.39
N TYR A 131 -16.42 -0.94 -22.66
CA TYR A 131 -17.86 -0.77 -22.56
C TYR A 131 -18.48 -1.68 -21.49
N ASN A 132 -18.15 -2.97 -21.50
CA ASN A 132 -18.58 -3.93 -20.49
C ASN A 132 -17.57 -3.96 -19.33
N VAL A 133 -17.95 -3.42 -18.18
CA VAL A 133 -17.08 -3.33 -17.01
C VAL A 133 -17.59 -4.21 -15.88
N GLY A 134 -16.74 -5.11 -15.40
CA GLY A 134 -17.00 -5.95 -14.24
C GLY A 134 -16.50 -5.27 -12.96
N ILE A 135 -17.36 -5.04 -11.98
CA ILE A 135 -16.96 -4.52 -10.67
C ILE A 135 -17.06 -5.64 -9.64
N ILE A 136 -15.98 -5.94 -8.93
CA ILE A 136 -15.97 -6.91 -7.83
C ILE A 136 -16.03 -6.17 -6.50
N LEU A 137 -17.07 -6.44 -5.71
CA LEU A 137 -17.22 -5.95 -4.34
C LEU A 137 -16.91 -7.08 -3.34
N SER A 138 -15.92 -6.86 -2.48
CA SER A 138 -15.62 -7.80 -1.38
C SER A 138 -16.60 -7.63 -0.23
N ILE A 139 -17.11 -8.73 0.34
CA ILE A 139 -17.92 -8.71 1.58
C ILE A 139 -17.09 -8.90 2.86
N LYS A 140 -15.77 -9.11 2.75
CA LYS A 140 -14.89 -9.20 3.93
C LYS A 140 -15.00 -7.95 4.81
N PRO A 141 -15.17 -8.10 6.14
CA PRO A 141 -15.08 -6.98 7.06
C PRO A 141 -13.80 -6.18 6.84
N GLY A 142 -13.91 -4.85 6.74
CA GLY A 142 -12.79 -3.94 6.44
C GLY A 142 -12.46 -3.76 4.95
N GLN A 143 -13.03 -4.56 4.05
CA GLN A 143 -12.89 -4.43 2.59
C GLN A 143 -14.22 -4.16 1.87
N TYR A 144 -15.34 -4.14 2.60
CA TYR A 144 -16.66 -3.83 2.07
C TYR A 144 -16.83 -2.31 1.85
N TYR A 145 -16.45 -1.84 0.66
CA TYR A 145 -16.46 -0.41 0.32
C TYR A 145 -17.72 -0.01 -0.47
N TYR A 146 -18.90 -0.12 0.16
CA TYR A 146 -20.18 0.19 -0.49
C TYR A 146 -20.31 1.65 -0.96
N ASN A 147 -19.87 2.62 -0.15
CA ASN A 147 -19.89 4.03 -0.57
C ASN A 147 -18.94 4.29 -1.75
N ARG A 148 -17.81 3.58 -1.80
CA ARG A 148 -16.88 3.65 -2.93
C ARG A 148 -17.51 3.12 -4.21
N LEU A 149 -18.30 2.04 -4.10
CA LEU A 149 -19.06 1.49 -5.22
C LEU A 149 -20.04 2.52 -5.78
N LYS A 150 -20.78 3.24 -4.93
CA LYS A 150 -21.70 4.30 -5.40
C LYS A 150 -20.97 5.34 -6.25
N ASN A 151 -19.84 5.84 -5.75
CA ASN A 151 -19.03 6.83 -6.48
C ASN A 151 -18.49 6.29 -7.80
N LEU A 152 -18.11 5.01 -7.85
CA LEU A 152 -17.70 4.36 -9.11
C LEU A 152 -18.85 4.31 -10.12
N LEU A 153 -20.03 3.89 -9.69
CA LEU A 153 -21.21 3.81 -10.55
C LEU A 153 -21.58 5.18 -11.12
N GLU A 154 -21.38 6.25 -10.35
CA GLU A 154 -21.58 7.62 -10.86
C GLU A 154 -20.58 8.04 -11.93
N LYS A 155 -19.31 7.61 -11.82
CA LYS A 155 -18.27 7.91 -12.82
C LYS A 155 -18.39 7.07 -14.09
N LEU A 156 -19.07 5.93 -14.03
CA LEU A 156 -19.13 4.94 -15.12
C LEU A 156 -20.54 4.81 -15.72
N ARG A 157 -21.32 5.90 -15.72
CA ARG A 157 -22.72 5.92 -16.21
C ARG A 157 -22.86 5.60 -17.70
N ASP A 158 -21.79 5.78 -18.48
CA ASP A 158 -21.72 5.47 -19.91
C ASP A 158 -21.34 4.00 -20.20
N LYS A 159 -21.05 3.21 -19.15
CA LYS A 159 -20.61 1.82 -19.25
C LYS A 159 -21.74 0.85 -18.94
N ASN A 160 -21.66 -0.35 -19.51
CA ASN A 160 -22.49 -1.49 -19.12
C ASN A 160 -21.83 -2.21 -17.92
N ILE A 161 -22.41 -2.05 -16.73
CA ILE A 161 -21.81 -2.51 -15.47
C ILE A 161 -22.35 -3.89 -15.06
N TYR A 162 -21.43 -4.81 -14.78
CA TYR A 162 -21.70 -6.10 -14.15
C TYR A 162 -21.15 -6.10 -12.72
N LEU A 163 -22.02 -6.24 -11.73
CA LEU A 163 -21.61 -6.28 -10.32
C LEU A 163 -21.44 -7.74 -9.85
N PHE A 164 -20.25 -8.05 -9.36
CA PHE A 164 -19.91 -9.33 -8.75
C PHE A 164 -19.64 -9.11 -7.26
N ILE A 165 -20.14 -10.01 -6.42
CA ILE A 165 -20.01 -9.93 -4.97
C ILE A 165 -19.40 -11.22 -4.47
N GLY A 166 -18.35 -11.14 -3.66
CA GLY A 166 -17.67 -12.32 -3.15
C GLY A 166 -16.86 -12.04 -1.89
N ASP A 167 -16.48 -13.10 -1.19
CA ASP A 167 -15.61 -13.02 -0.02
C ASP A 167 -14.13 -13.06 -0.46
N LYS A 168 -13.68 -14.20 -1.00
CA LYS A 168 -12.35 -14.34 -1.61
C LYS A 168 -12.41 -13.93 -3.07
N ILE A 169 -11.54 -13.00 -3.45
CA ILE A 169 -11.33 -12.61 -4.85
C ILE A 169 -10.24 -13.52 -5.39
N ASP A 170 -10.58 -14.25 -6.43
CA ASP A 170 -9.67 -15.09 -7.19
C ASP A 170 -9.60 -14.54 -8.62
N LEU A 171 -8.41 -14.05 -8.98
CA LEU A 171 -8.20 -13.37 -10.25
C LEU A 171 -8.22 -14.33 -11.45
N ASP A 172 -8.00 -15.63 -11.23
CA ASP A 172 -8.06 -16.62 -12.32
C ASP A 172 -9.51 -16.80 -12.81
N ASN A 173 -10.49 -16.64 -11.93
CA ASN A 173 -11.91 -16.75 -12.26
C ASN A 173 -12.41 -15.62 -13.17
N LEU A 174 -11.66 -14.53 -13.32
CA LEU A 174 -12.04 -13.43 -14.21
C LEU A 174 -12.12 -13.89 -15.67
N ARG A 175 -11.30 -14.88 -16.06
CA ARG A 175 -11.27 -15.44 -17.41
C ARG A 175 -12.56 -16.18 -17.79
N ASN A 176 -13.37 -16.56 -16.81
CA ASN A 176 -14.66 -17.21 -17.02
C ASN A 176 -15.73 -16.26 -17.57
N TYR A 177 -15.47 -14.95 -17.61
CA TYR A 177 -16.40 -13.93 -18.10
C TYR A 177 -15.79 -13.16 -19.30
N PRO A 178 -15.65 -13.80 -20.47
CA PRO A 178 -14.94 -13.23 -21.63
C PRO A 178 -15.64 -12.02 -22.25
N TYR A 179 -16.89 -11.74 -21.86
CA TYR A 179 -17.64 -10.56 -22.29
C TYR A 179 -17.33 -9.30 -21.48
N ILE A 180 -16.53 -9.41 -20.41
CA ILE A 180 -16.05 -8.27 -19.63
C ILE A 180 -14.76 -7.73 -20.25
N ASP A 181 -14.78 -6.47 -20.65
CA ASP A 181 -13.64 -5.80 -21.28
C ASP A 181 -12.58 -5.37 -20.25
N PHE A 182 -13.06 -4.94 -19.08
CA PHE A 182 -12.21 -4.41 -18.01
C PHE A 182 -12.79 -4.67 -16.62
N TRP A 183 -11.91 -4.91 -15.65
CA TRP A 183 -12.30 -5.19 -14.26
C TRP A 183 -11.96 -4.06 -13.29
N ILE A 184 -12.85 -3.82 -12.33
CA ILE A 184 -12.60 -2.93 -11.20
C ILE A 184 -12.71 -3.73 -9.92
N ILE A 185 -11.64 -3.74 -9.13
CA ILE A 185 -11.59 -4.43 -7.84
C ILE A 185 -11.89 -3.44 -6.72
N ASN A 186 -13.11 -3.49 -6.19
CA ASN A 186 -13.56 -2.70 -5.06
C ASN A 186 -13.41 -3.48 -3.75
N ALA A 187 -12.15 -3.76 -3.39
CA ALA A 187 -11.74 -4.55 -2.23
C ALA A 187 -10.34 -4.10 -1.77
N CYS A 188 -9.53 -5.02 -1.21
CA CYS A 188 -8.15 -4.74 -0.79
C CYS A 188 -7.32 -4.07 -1.91
N PRO A 189 -6.75 -2.88 -1.69
CA PRO A 189 -5.88 -2.21 -2.67
C PRO A 189 -4.63 -3.02 -3.06
N ARG A 190 -4.17 -3.93 -2.17
CA ARG A 190 -3.01 -4.78 -2.45
C ARG A 190 -3.18 -5.71 -3.65
N ILE A 191 -4.42 -6.01 -4.03
CA ILE A 191 -4.72 -6.84 -5.21
C ILE A 191 -4.13 -6.21 -6.49
N MET A 192 -3.84 -4.91 -6.48
CA MET A 192 -3.15 -4.25 -7.59
C MET A 192 -1.79 -4.90 -7.90
N ASP A 193 -1.05 -5.41 -6.92
CA ASP A 193 0.22 -6.09 -7.17
C ASP A 193 0.00 -7.33 -8.04
N ASP A 194 -0.95 -8.17 -7.64
CA ASP A 194 -1.30 -9.40 -8.34
C ASP A 194 -1.82 -9.09 -9.75
N ILE A 195 -2.60 -8.02 -9.90
CA ILE A 195 -3.07 -7.52 -11.21
C ILE A 195 -1.89 -7.16 -12.11
N LEU A 196 -0.91 -6.41 -11.61
CA LEU A 196 0.25 -5.98 -12.37
C LEU A 196 1.16 -7.16 -12.74
N GLU A 197 1.40 -8.07 -11.78
CA GLU A 197 2.22 -9.27 -11.98
C GLU A 197 1.61 -10.20 -13.04
N ASN A 198 0.29 -10.40 -12.98
CA ASN A 198 -0.44 -11.26 -13.91
C ASN A 198 -0.92 -10.53 -15.18
N ARG A 199 -0.60 -9.24 -15.34
CA ARG A 199 -0.98 -8.39 -16.49
C ARG A 199 -2.48 -8.42 -16.79
N ILE A 200 -3.29 -8.40 -15.74
CA ILE A 200 -4.74 -8.43 -15.86
C ILE A 200 -5.24 -7.04 -16.23
N LYS A 201 -6.23 -6.96 -17.14
CA LYS A 201 -6.95 -5.72 -17.46
C LYS A 201 -7.88 -5.33 -16.31
N ALA A 202 -7.29 -4.86 -15.22
CA ALA A 202 -8.01 -4.47 -14.03
C ALA A 202 -7.34 -3.28 -13.33
N LEU A 203 -8.13 -2.58 -12.50
CA LEU A 203 -7.63 -1.59 -11.54
C LEU A 203 -8.34 -1.75 -10.21
N THR A 204 -7.67 -1.42 -9.12
CA THR A 204 -8.34 -1.27 -7.82
C THR A 204 -9.09 0.06 -7.76
N ALA A 205 -10.22 0.06 -7.06
CA ALA A 205 -11.13 1.20 -6.99
C ALA A 205 -10.51 2.47 -6.39
N ASP A 206 -9.52 2.34 -5.49
CA ASP A 206 -8.82 3.48 -4.89
C ASP A 206 -8.02 4.28 -5.93
N ILE A 207 -7.42 3.62 -6.92
CA ILE A 207 -6.69 4.27 -8.00
C ILE A 207 -7.63 5.11 -8.87
N ILE A 208 -8.79 4.55 -9.24
CA ILE A 208 -9.79 5.21 -10.10
C ILE A 208 -10.40 6.45 -9.43
N LEU A 209 -10.51 6.42 -8.11
CA LEU A 209 -11.11 7.51 -7.34
C LEU A 209 -10.11 8.55 -6.84
N GLY A 210 -8.81 8.37 -7.10
CA GLY A 210 -7.77 9.30 -6.67
C GLY A 210 -7.55 9.29 -5.16
N GLY A 211 -7.69 8.11 -4.53
CA GLY A 211 -7.52 7.91 -3.10
C GLY A 211 -6.09 8.04 -2.60
#